data_AF-A0A125QSI6-F1
#
_entry.id   AF-A0A125QSI6-F1
#
_cell.length_a   1.000
_cell.length_b   1.000
_cell.length_c   1.000
_cell.angle_alpha   90.00
_cell.angle_beta   90.00
_cell.angle_gamma   90.00
#
_symmetry.space_group_name_H-M   'P 1'
#
loop_
_entity.id
_entity.type
_entity.pdbx_description
1 polymer ?
#
loop_
_entity_poly.entity_id
_entity_poly.type
_entity_poly.pdbx_seq_one_letter_code
_entity_poly.pdbx_strand_id
1 'polypeptide(L)'
;MRDEKMKDLKKDGHHKGKGHGSHHRGPKTFRRGRALAFLEMMKLKRSTIKEQLDKPEFQSINQILVGELKAIDMLINEFTQLFEIQEGEEKEAINHNEEGMVQNETN
;
A
#
# COMPACT_ATOMS: atom_id res chain seq x y z
N MET A 1 27.04 -25.57 -52.10
CA MET A 1 25.73 -26.21 -51.91
C MET A 1 25.56 -26.51 -50.44
N ARG A 2 24.35 -26.29 -49.92
CA ARG A 2 23.92 -26.46 -48.52
C ARG A 2 24.09 -27.90 -48.06
N ASP A 3 24.38 -28.12 -46.78
CA ASP A 3 23.40 -28.73 -45.86
C ASP A 3 23.91 -28.82 -44.42
N GLU A 4 22.97 -28.55 -43.53
CA GLU A 4 23.05 -28.45 -42.07
C GLU A 4 23.14 -29.82 -41.40
N LYS A 5 23.78 -29.88 -40.22
CA LYS A 5 23.14 -30.53 -39.06
C LYS A 5 23.76 -30.09 -37.73
N MET A 6 22.88 -29.47 -36.95
CA MET A 6 22.92 -29.00 -35.57
C MET A 6 23.84 -29.77 -34.60
N LYS A 7 24.61 -29.00 -33.83
CA LYS A 7 25.15 -29.42 -32.53
C LYS A 7 24.14 -29.05 -31.44
N ASP A 8 23.52 -30.08 -30.87
CA ASP A 8 22.61 -29.96 -29.74
C ASP A 8 23.34 -29.61 -28.43
N LEU A 9 23.07 -28.38 -27.99
CA LEU A 9 22.48 -28.05 -26.70
C LEU A 9 23.27 -28.33 -25.39
N LYS A 10 23.78 -27.21 -24.87
CA LYS A 10 23.56 -26.65 -23.51
C LYS A 10 24.40 -27.18 -22.36
N LYS A 11 25.47 -26.44 -22.15
CA LYS A 11 26.19 -26.25 -20.89
C LYS A 11 25.52 -25.12 -20.07
N ASP A 12 25.63 -25.24 -18.74
CA ASP A 12 25.54 -24.21 -17.71
C ASP A 12 24.17 -23.67 -17.27
N GLY A 13 23.94 -23.68 -15.95
CA GLY A 13 22.94 -22.82 -15.29
C GLY A 13 22.41 -23.31 -13.95
N HIS A 14 23.09 -22.93 -12.86
CA HIS A 14 22.70 -23.09 -11.46
C HIS A 14 21.45 -22.25 -11.05
N HIS A 15 20.94 -22.55 -9.83
CA HIS A 15 19.99 -21.83 -8.95
C HIS A 15 18.55 -22.41 -8.96
N LYS A 16 18.01 -23.09 -7.94
CA LYS A 16 17.88 -22.83 -6.48
C LYS A 16 17.06 -21.57 -6.16
N GLY A 17 15.84 -21.76 -5.63
CA GLY A 17 14.94 -20.74 -5.06
C GLY A 17 13.49 -21.07 -5.42
N LYS A 18 12.67 -21.78 -4.61
CA LYS A 18 12.11 -21.42 -3.29
C LYS A 18 11.46 -20.03 -3.28
N GLY A 19 10.13 -20.02 -3.22
CA GLY A 19 9.32 -18.96 -2.65
C GLY A 19 9.08 -17.74 -3.52
N HIS A 20 7.83 -17.49 -3.91
CA HIS A 20 6.99 -16.47 -3.28
C HIS A 20 5.77 -16.24 -4.17
N GLY A 21 4.58 -16.30 -3.58
CA GLY A 21 3.36 -15.86 -4.21
C GLY A 21 3.54 -14.41 -4.66
N SER A 22 3.66 -14.22 -5.97
CA SER A 22 3.61 -12.90 -6.59
C SER A 22 2.16 -12.43 -6.49
N HIS A 23 1.83 -11.91 -5.30
CA HIS A 23 0.67 -11.05 -5.12
C HIS A 23 0.74 -10.02 -6.24
N HIS A 24 -0.28 -10.05 -7.10
CA HIS A 24 -0.36 -9.24 -8.30
C HIS A 24 -0.36 -7.75 -7.91
N ARG A 25 0.84 -7.19 -7.74
CA ARG A 25 1.03 -5.75 -7.58
C ARG A 25 0.76 -5.14 -8.94
N GLY A 26 -0.45 -4.61 -9.10
CA GLY A 26 -0.78 -3.79 -10.25
C GLY A 26 0.21 -2.62 -10.40
N PRO A 27 0.27 -2.00 -11.58
CA PRO A 27 1.20 -0.90 -11.84
C PRO A 27 1.12 0.19 -10.75
N LYS A 28 2.27 0.66 -10.24
CA LYS A 28 2.36 1.80 -9.32
C LYS A 28 1.97 3.08 -10.06
N THR A 29 0.67 3.33 -10.15
CA THR A 29 0.13 4.54 -10.77
C THR A 29 0.00 5.66 -9.74
N PHE A 30 0.06 6.91 -10.21
CA PHE A 30 -0.22 8.08 -9.38
C PHE A 30 -1.56 7.96 -8.63
N ARG A 31 -2.58 7.40 -9.28
CA ARG A 31 -3.90 7.17 -8.67
C ARG A 31 -3.80 6.24 -7.45
N ARG A 32 -3.05 5.13 -7.57
CA ARG A 32 -2.83 4.19 -6.45
C ARG A 32 -2.02 4.84 -5.33
N GLY A 33 -0.97 5.61 -5.65
CA GLY A 33 -0.20 6.33 -4.65
C GLY A 33 -1.04 7.34 -3.85
N ARG A 34 -1.91 8.10 -4.54
CA ARG A 34 -2.85 9.02 -3.87
C ARG A 34 -3.88 8.29 -3.02
N ALA A 35 -4.35 7.12 -3.46
CA ALA A 35 -5.26 6.29 -2.68
C ALA A 35 -4.61 5.82 -1.37
N LEU A 36 -3.36 5.35 -1.42
CA LEU A 36 -2.62 4.92 -0.22
C LEU A 36 -2.39 6.08 0.76
N ALA A 37 -1.99 7.26 0.28
CA ALA A 37 -1.82 8.44 1.13
C ALA A 37 -3.15 8.89 1.78
N PHE A 38 -4.27 8.81 1.05
CA PHE A 38 -5.59 9.10 1.61
C PHE A 38 -5.99 8.09 2.69
N LEU A 39 -5.75 6.80 2.45
CA LEU A 39 -6.01 5.72 3.40
C LEU A 39 -5.21 5.92 4.70
N GLU A 40 -3.94 6.29 4.59
CA GLU A 40 -3.08 6.64 5.72
C GLU A 40 -3.67 7.78 6.55
N MET A 41 -4.09 8.87 5.90
CA MET A 41 -4.75 9.99 6.57
C MET A 41 -6.02 9.54 7.31
N MET A 42 -6.83 8.65 6.72
CA MET A 42 -8.02 8.12 7.40
C MET A 42 -7.66 7.28 8.63
N LYS A 43 -6.62 6.45 8.55
CA LYS A 43 -6.14 5.66 9.70
C LYS A 43 -5.60 6.52 10.82
N LEU A 44 -4.92 7.62 10.49
CA LEU A 44 -4.47 8.61 11.48
C LEU A 44 -5.68 9.22 12.22
N LYS A 45 -6.67 9.74 11.48
CA LYS A 45 -7.89 10.30 12.07
C LYS A 45 -8.62 9.29 12.96
N ARG A 46 -8.74 8.04 12.49
CA ARG A 46 -9.31 6.94 13.26
C ARG A 46 -8.59 6.73 14.60
N SER A 47 -7.26 6.73 14.61
CA SER A 47 -6.46 6.59 15.83
C SER A 47 -6.73 7.73 16.79
N THR A 48 -6.72 8.97 16.27
CA THR A 48 -6.99 10.17 17.07
C THR A 48 -8.36 10.12 17.74
N ILE A 49 -9.42 9.74 17.01
CA ILE A 49 -10.77 9.65 17.59
C ILE A 49 -10.84 8.54 18.64
N LYS A 50 -10.15 7.42 18.43
CA LYS A 50 -10.06 6.37 19.46
C LYS A 50 -9.42 6.87 20.75
N GLU A 51 -8.30 7.58 20.64
CA GLU A 51 -7.65 8.20 21.80
C GLU A 51 -8.56 9.25 22.48
N GLN A 52 -9.42 9.95 21.73
CA GLN A 52 -10.39 10.88 22.30
C GLN A 52 -11.50 10.18 23.09
N LEU A 53 -11.93 8.99 22.68
CA LEU A 53 -12.97 8.23 23.40
C LEU A 53 -12.56 7.82 24.81
N ASP A 54 -11.26 7.68 25.06
CA ASP A 54 -10.72 7.31 26.38
C ASP A 54 -10.50 8.52 27.30
N LYS A 55 -10.68 9.75 26.79
CA LYS A 55 -10.38 10.99 27.51
C LYS A 55 -11.62 11.58 28.18
N PRO A 56 -11.56 11.91 29.48
CA PRO A 56 -12.71 12.41 30.23
C PRO A 56 -13.22 13.75 29.71
N GLU A 57 -12.37 14.59 29.12
CA GLU A 57 -12.78 15.86 28.52
C GLU A 57 -13.79 15.73 27.36
N PHE A 58 -13.88 14.57 26.72
CA PHE A 58 -14.79 14.33 25.59
C PHE A 58 -16.04 13.53 25.94
N GLN A 59 -16.25 13.18 27.22
CA GLN A 59 -17.37 12.33 27.64
C GLN A 59 -18.74 12.86 27.20
N SER A 60 -18.93 14.18 27.19
CA SER A 60 -20.18 14.84 26.79
C SER A 60 -20.49 14.69 25.29
N ILE A 61 -19.49 14.39 24.46
CA ILE A 61 -19.62 14.24 23.01
C ILE A 61 -19.35 12.80 22.53
N ASN A 62 -19.22 11.82 23.42
CA ASN A 62 -18.89 10.43 23.06
C ASN A 62 -19.77 9.84 21.96
N GLN A 63 -21.08 10.13 21.94
CA GLN A 63 -21.97 9.62 20.88
C GLN A 63 -21.58 10.15 19.49
N ILE A 64 -21.11 11.39 19.41
CA ILE A 64 -20.63 12.00 18.17
C ILE A 64 -19.33 11.31 17.74
N LEU A 65 -18.38 11.14 18.66
CA LEU A 65 -17.10 10.48 18.39
C LEU A 65 -17.27 9.02 17.95
N VAL A 66 -18.18 8.28 18.57
CA VAL A 66 -18.53 6.91 18.15
C VAL A 66 -19.14 6.90 16.75
N GLY A 67 -20.01 7.86 16.44
CA GLY A 67 -20.59 8.02 15.11
C GLY A 67 -19.53 8.31 14.04
N GLU A 68 -18.63 9.25 14.32
CA GLU A 68 -17.53 9.62 13.42
C GLU A 68 -16.55 8.45 13.23
N LEU A 69 -16.19 7.74 14.31
CA LEU A 69 -15.33 6.57 14.22
C LEU A 69 -15.92 5.50 13.30
N LYS A 70 -17.22 5.21 13.43
CA LYS A 70 -17.93 4.27 12.55
C LYS A 70 -17.94 4.76 11.10
N ALA A 71 -18.15 6.05 10.86
CA ALA A 71 -18.13 6.62 9.52
C ALA A 71 -16.75 6.47 8.87
N ILE A 72 -15.67 6.73 9.61
CA ILE A 72 -14.30 6.53 9.11
C ILE A 72 -14.02 5.05 8.86
N ASP A 73 -14.44 4.15 9.75
CA ASP A 73 -14.27 2.71 9.56
C ASP A 73 -14.98 2.21 8.27
N MET A 74 -16.20 2.68 8.01
CA MET A 74 -16.92 2.35 6.77
C MET A 74 -16.18 2.89 5.54
N LEU A 75 -15.76 4.16 5.57
CA LEU A 75 -15.06 4.77 4.46
C LEU A 75 -13.73 4.07 4.15
N ILE A 76 -12.96 3.69 5.18
CA ILE A 76 -11.73 2.91 5.02
C ILE A 76 -12.01 1.59 4.30
N ASN A 77 -13.06 0.86 4.71
CA ASN A 77 -13.40 -0.42 4.13
C ASN A 77 -13.84 -0.28 2.66
N GLU A 78 -14.76 0.64 2.38
CA GLU A 78 -15.24 0.92 1.02
C GLU A 78 -14.10 1.36 0.10
N PHE A 79 -13.22 2.24 0.58
CA PHE A 79 -12.10 2.76 -0.19
C PHE A 79 -11.05 1.68 -0.48
N THR A 80 -10.76 0.82 0.50
CA THR A 80 -9.83 -0.31 0.33
C THR A 80 -10.34 -1.28 -0.74
N GLN A 81 -11.65 -1.56 -0.75
CA GLN A 81 -12.29 -2.39 -1.77
C GLN A 81 -12.25 -1.72 -3.15
N LEU A 82 -12.60 -0.42 -3.22
CA LEU A 82 -12.65 0.34 -4.47
C LEU A 82 -11.29 0.38 -5.20
N PHE A 83 -10.20 0.41 -4.44
CA PHE A 83 -8.83 0.48 -4.98
C PHE A 83 -8.06 -0.84 -4.93
N GLU A 84 -8.71 -1.93 -4.51
CA GLU A 84 -8.09 -3.26 -4.35
C GLU A 84 -6.74 -3.17 -3.59
N ILE A 85 -6.74 -2.45 -2.47
CA ILE A 85 -5.53 -2.25 -1.66
C ILE A 85 -5.35 -3.47 -0.76
N GLN A 86 -4.21 -4.16 -0.88
CA GLN A 86 -3.91 -5.31 -0.02
C GLN A 86 -3.31 -4.87 1.31
N GLU A 87 -3.57 -5.65 2.36
CA GLU A 87 -2.96 -5.45 3.68
C GLU A 87 -1.42 -5.51 3.57
N GLY A 88 -0.76 -4.39 3.87
CA GLY A 88 0.72 -4.26 3.84
C GLY A 88 1.27 -3.34 2.76
N GLU A 89 0.49 -3.00 1.72
CA GLU A 89 0.93 -2.06 0.67
C GLU A 89 1.11 -0.63 1.19
N GLU A 90 0.38 -0.26 2.24
CA GLU A 90 0.50 1.04 2.90
C GLU A 90 1.91 1.29 3.44
N LYS A 91 2.57 0.25 3.96
CA LYS A 91 3.91 0.37 4.54
C LYS A 91 4.99 0.61 3.49
N GLU A 92 4.76 0.17 2.25
CA GLU A 92 5.73 0.33 1.16
C GLU A 92 5.60 1.68 0.44
N ALA A 93 4.43 2.33 0.49
CA ALA A 93 4.24 3.65 -0.10
C ALA A 93 5.03 4.75 0.63
N ILE A 94 5.21 4.61 1.94
CA ILE A 94 5.95 5.56 2.78
C ILE A 94 7.42 5.65 2.31
N ASN A 95 8.05 4.51 2.07
CA ASN A 95 9.47 4.45 1.70
C ASN A 95 9.78 5.06 0.33
N HIS A 96 8.81 5.09 -0.60
CA HIS A 96 9.03 5.62 -1.95
C HIS A 96 8.71 7.11 -2.11
N ASN A 97 7.90 7.70 -1.23
CA ASN A 97 7.61 9.14 -1.30
C ASN A 97 8.80 9.99 -0.82
N GLU A 98 9.67 9.45 0.04
CA GLU A 98 10.90 10.13 0.47
C GLU A 98 11.94 10.20 -0.66
N GLU A 99 12.08 9.14 -1.46
CA GLU A 99 13.03 9.08 -2.59
C GLU A 99 12.68 10.07 -3.72
N GLY A 100 11.39 10.39 -3.89
CA GLY A 100 10.90 11.29 -4.94
C GLY A 100 11.07 12.78 -4.62
N MET A 101 11.28 13.17 -3.36
CA MET A 101 11.54 14.56 -2.98
C MET A 101 13.01 14.97 -3.12
N VAL A 102 13.94 14.02 -3.04
CA VAL A 102 15.39 14.29 -3.10
C VAL A 102 15.85 14.72 -4.50
N GLN A 103 15.11 14.37 -5.56
CA GLN A 103 15.52 14.67 -6.94
C GLN A 103 15.20 16.09 -7.42
N ASN A 104 14.50 16.92 -6.62
CA ASN A 104 14.14 18.28 -7.01
C ASN A 104 15.02 19.39 -6.38
N GLU A 105 16.10 19.05 -5.67
CA GLU A 105 16.98 20.04 -5.02
C GLU A 105 18.42 20.11 -5.58
N THR A 106 18.71 19.49 -6.72
CA THR A 106 19.99 19.69 -7.41
C THR A 106 19.79 20.25 -8.82
N ASN A 107 19.77 21.60 -8.85
CA ASN A 107 20.32 22.52 -9.86
C ASN A 107 19.95 22.32 -11.34
#